data_AF-A0A9E5WLD4-F1
#
_entry.id   AF-A0A9E5WLD4-F1
#
_cell.length_a   1.000
_cell.length_b   1.000
_cell.length_c   1.000
_cell.angle_alpha   90.00
_cell.angle_beta   90.00
_cell.angle_gamma   90.00
#
_symmetry.space_group_name_H-M   'P 1'
#
loop_
_entity.id
_entity.type
_entity.pdbx_description
1 polymer ?
#
loop_
_entity_poly.entity_id
_entity_poly.type
_entity_poly.pdbx_seq_one_letter_code
_entity_poly.pdbx_strand_id
1 'polypeptide(L)'
;MAQARQTRTEISARHSEDDPTALDMKILAPVLDPVHGLKTPGVREEEREAYYYVLQRTREIDYELQKAAARRYQTRRRAVYPDKRVRSDPKEPFPIFVDLYRNADRPEVYFGKLVTLSGHVRLLREIPAGQNPYGIQTLYEAWLYTPDSQSNPACIVCTEVPAGMLKAFRQSRSHLLDGVTVTGYFFKMMVYRAQDAPRFAPLILARRLEWHPPAPRKQRAFAISSWLVLAVVVVVGGLIVAGLVISDRRHRRRRTWPAEVEELWLGDEGTDTLETDGTSGPNEVSSQDGQSK
;
A
#
# COMPACT_ATOMS: atom_id res chain seq x y z
N MET A 1 -5.82 23.77 42.03
CA MET A 1 -5.75 23.13 40.70
C MET A 1 -5.67 24.11 39.52
N ALA A 2 -5.97 25.42 39.68
CA ALA A 2 -5.85 26.41 38.60
C ALA A 2 -4.39 26.83 38.28
N GLN A 3 -3.52 26.93 39.28
CA GLN A 3 -2.11 27.37 39.12
C GLN A 3 -1.23 26.38 38.34
N ALA A 4 -1.55 25.09 38.34
CA ALA A 4 -0.79 24.06 37.61
C ALA A 4 -1.10 24.02 36.10
N ARG A 5 -2.26 24.58 35.69
CA ARG A 5 -2.61 24.73 34.26
C ARG A 5 -1.98 25.97 33.65
N GLN A 6 -1.91 27.09 34.40
CA GLN A 6 -1.29 28.33 33.92
C GLN A 6 0.22 28.17 33.67
N THR A 7 0.94 27.48 34.56
CA THR A 7 2.37 27.19 34.39
C THR A 7 2.69 26.33 33.17
N ARG A 8 1.84 25.35 32.83
CA ARG A 8 2.05 24.50 31.64
C ARG A 8 1.80 25.25 30.33
N THR A 9 0.80 26.14 30.32
CA THR A 9 0.48 26.97 29.14
C THR A 9 1.56 28.03 28.91
N GLU A 10 2.08 28.67 29.96
CA GLU A 10 3.13 29.68 29.86
C GLU A 10 4.50 29.07 29.48
N ILE A 11 4.84 27.89 30.01
CA ILE A 11 6.06 27.17 29.61
C ILE A 11 5.95 26.68 28.16
N SER A 12 4.78 26.23 27.73
CA SER A 12 4.55 25.82 26.32
C SER A 12 4.57 27.01 25.36
N ALA A 13 4.17 28.21 25.81
CA ALA A 13 4.21 29.43 25.00
C ALA A 13 5.64 29.96 24.87
N ARG A 14 6.41 30.05 25.97
CA ARG A 14 7.82 30.50 25.93
C ARG A 14 8.74 29.58 25.13
N HIS A 15 8.50 28.27 25.16
CA HIS A 15 9.29 27.32 24.37
C HIS A 15 8.99 27.37 22.85
N SER A 16 7.94 28.10 22.44
CA SER A 16 7.55 28.24 21.04
C SER A 16 8.11 29.50 20.37
N GLU A 17 8.42 30.55 21.13
CA GLU A 17 9.03 31.78 20.58
C GLU A 17 10.52 31.59 20.24
N ASP A 18 11.19 30.64 20.90
CA ASP A 18 12.63 30.35 20.69
C ASP A 18 12.92 29.16 19.77
N ASP A 19 11.91 28.41 19.30
CA ASP A 19 12.14 27.34 18.31
C ASP A 19 12.21 27.95 16.90
N PRO A 20 13.40 28.05 16.27
CA PRO A 20 13.53 28.64 14.94
C PRO A 20 12.74 27.87 13.87
N THR A 21 12.28 26.66 14.18
CA THR A 21 11.47 25.82 13.29
C THR A 21 9.96 25.94 13.52
N ALA A 22 9.51 26.74 14.49
CA ALA A 22 8.09 27.00 14.67
C ALA A 22 7.52 27.88 13.54
N LEU A 23 6.26 27.64 13.21
CA LEU A 23 5.47 28.45 12.29
C LEU A 23 4.58 29.42 13.08
N ASP A 24 4.31 30.59 12.52
CA ASP A 24 3.29 31.48 13.05
C ASP A 24 1.90 30.88 12.81
N MET A 25 1.30 30.38 13.89
CA MET A 25 -0.01 29.74 13.83
C MET A 25 -1.15 30.72 13.49
N LYS A 26 -0.95 32.04 13.62
CA LYS A 26 -1.93 33.04 13.18
C LYS A 26 -2.05 33.06 11.67
N ILE A 27 -0.91 32.98 10.96
CA ILE A 27 -0.88 32.91 9.49
C ILE A 27 -1.52 31.60 9.01
N LEU A 28 -1.33 30.50 9.76
CA LEU A 28 -1.89 29.18 9.44
C LEU A 28 -3.39 29.05 9.78
N ALA A 29 -4.00 30.00 10.50
CA ALA A 29 -5.38 29.88 10.97
C ALA A 29 -6.41 29.58 9.85
N PRO A 30 -6.33 30.17 8.64
CA PRO A 30 -7.29 29.87 7.57
C PRO A 30 -7.29 28.42 7.07
N VAL A 31 -6.21 27.66 7.33
CA VAL A 31 -6.09 26.24 6.92
C VAL A 31 -6.98 25.34 7.77
N LEU A 32 -7.31 25.75 8.99
CA LEU A 32 -8.26 25.05 9.86
C LEU A 32 -9.68 25.43 9.47
N ASP A 33 -10.29 24.61 8.63
CA ASP A 33 -11.68 24.78 8.22
C ASP A 33 -12.63 24.58 9.41
N PRO A 34 -13.61 25.48 9.63
CA PRO A 34 -14.55 25.35 10.75
C PRO A 34 -15.40 24.07 10.71
N VAL A 35 -15.64 23.50 9.52
CA VAL A 35 -16.52 22.35 9.32
C VAL A 35 -15.71 21.07 9.15
N HIS A 36 -14.65 21.10 8.33
CA HIS A 36 -13.89 19.92 7.94
C HIS A 36 -12.51 19.83 8.61
N GLY A 37 -12.16 20.78 9.48
CA GLY A 37 -10.84 20.85 10.10
C GLY A 37 -9.73 20.93 9.07
N LEU A 38 -8.77 19.99 9.12
CA LEU A 38 -7.65 19.93 8.18
C LEU A 38 -7.93 19.10 6.92
N LYS A 39 -9.18 18.66 6.70
CA LYS A 39 -9.54 17.79 5.56
C LYS A 39 -10.30 18.58 4.51
N THR A 40 -9.58 19.29 3.65
CA THR A 40 -10.18 20.12 2.59
C THR A 40 -9.58 19.82 1.21
N PRO A 41 -10.34 20.03 0.12
CA PRO A 41 -9.81 19.86 -1.23
C PRO A 41 -8.72 20.87 -1.58
N GLY A 42 -7.73 20.42 -2.36
CA GLY A 42 -6.72 21.30 -2.98
C GLY A 42 -6.01 22.23 -1.99
N VAL A 43 -5.57 23.40 -2.46
CA VAL A 43 -5.22 24.56 -1.61
C VAL A 43 -6.26 25.63 -1.92
N ARG A 44 -6.97 26.12 -0.91
CA ARG A 44 -8.05 27.11 -1.08
C ARG A 44 -7.48 28.52 -1.21
N GLU A 45 -8.27 29.45 -1.71
CA GLU A 45 -7.80 30.83 -1.93
C GLU A 45 -7.38 31.49 -0.61
N GLU A 46 -8.17 31.29 0.45
CA GLU A 46 -7.89 31.76 1.81
C GLU A 46 -6.65 31.12 2.45
N GLU A 47 -6.18 29.98 1.92
CA GLU A 47 -4.99 29.27 2.42
C GLU A 47 -3.71 29.68 1.69
N ARG A 48 -3.80 30.47 0.60
CA ARG A 48 -2.64 30.76 -0.27
C ARG A 48 -1.54 31.49 0.47
N GLU A 49 -1.88 32.44 1.34
CA GLU A 49 -0.90 33.14 2.15
C GLU A 49 -0.14 32.15 3.05
N ALA A 50 -0.85 31.32 3.81
CA ALA A 50 -0.27 30.30 4.67
C ALA A 50 0.59 29.29 3.88
N TYR A 51 0.09 28.85 2.73
CA TYR A 51 0.78 27.91 1.85
C TYR A 51 2.14 28.44 1.40
N TYR A 52 2.18 29.67 0.88
CA TYR A 52 3.42 30.28 0.43
C TYR A 52 4.32 30.72 1.59
N TYR A 53 3.74 31.12 2.73
CA TYR A 53 4.48 31.41 3.95
C TYR A 53 5.27 30.18 4.42
N VAL A 54 4.64 29.00 4.46
CA VAL A 54 5.32 27.76 4.87
C VAL A 54 6.42 27.40 3.88
N LEU A 55 6.15 27.47 2.58
CA LEU A 55 7.18 27.20 1.56
C LEU A 55 8.37 28.16 1.69
N GLN A 56 8.12 29.45 1.91
CA GLN A 56 9.18 30.42 2.17
C GLN A 56 9.96 30.08 3.45
N ARG A 57 9.26 29.72 4.53
CA ARG A 57 9.90 29.35 5.79
C ARG A 57 10.83 28.15 5.64
N THR A 58 10.45 27.16 4.84
CA THR A 58 11.34 26.02 4.56
C THR A 58 12.62 26.40 3.81
N ARG A 59 12.61 27.52 3.05
CA ARG A 59 13.81 28.02 2.34
C ARG A 59 14.76 28.77 3.27
N GLU A 60 14.21 29.49 4.26
CA GLU A 60 14.97 30.31 5.21
C GLU A 60 15.64 29.49 6.31
N ILE A 61 14.98 28.45 6.80
CA ILE A 61 15.52 27.61 7.87
C ILE A 61 16.55 26.65 7.28
N ASP A 62 17.70 26.51 7.96
CA ASP A 62 18.69 25.48 7.62
C ASP A 62 18.06 24.08 7.57
N TYR A 63 18.40 23.31 6.53
CA TYR A 63 17.75 22.02 6.27
C TYR A 63 18.10 20.96 7.32
N GLU A 64 19.30 21.00 7.91
CA GLU A 64 19.67 20.09 8.99
C GLU A 64 18.95 20.44 10.29
N LEU A 65 18.69 21.73 10.55
CA LEU A 65 17.77 22.12 11.65
C LEU A 65 16.36 21.59 11.44
N GLN A 66 15.83 21.63 10.21
CA GLN A 66 14.52 21.05 9.89
C GLN A 66 14.50 19.54 10.16
N LYS A 67 15.53 18.81 9.68
CA LYS A 67 15.69 17.37 9.95
C LYS A 67 15.79 17.06 11.43
N ALA A 68 16.57 17.84 12.18
CA ALA A 68 16.72 17.67 13.61
C ALA A 68 15.40 17.89 14.35
N ALA A 69 14.63 18.92 13.98
CA ALA A 69 13.31 19.19 14.55
C ALA A 69 12.31 18.06 14.24
N ALA A 70 12.27 17.57 13.00
CA ALA A 70 11.44 16.42 12.61
C ALA A 70 11.80 15.16 13.43
N ARG A 71 13.09 14.85 13.59
CA ARG A 71 13.56 13.71 14.41
C ARG A 71 13.18 13.86 15.88
N ARG A 72 13.33 15.06 16.47
CA ARG A 72 12.89 15.35 17.85
C ARG A 72 11.39 15.13 17.99
N TYR A 73 10.60 15.61 17.03
CA TYR A 73 9.15 15.45 17.04
C TYR A 73 8.73 13.98 16.91
N GLN A 74 9.33 13.25 15.96
CA GLN A 74 9.11 11.82 15.77
C GLN A 74 9.47 10.99 17.01
N THR A 75 10.55 11.35 17.72
CA THR A 75 10.95 10.69 18.97
C THR A 75 9.87 10.86 20.05
N ARG A 76 9.30 12.06 20.19
CA ARG A 76 8.17 12.32 21.11
C ARG A 76 6.93 11.52 20.73
N ARG A 77 6.61 11.46 19.42
CA ARG A 77 5.48 10.66 18.91
C ARG A 77 5.67 9.17 19.15
N ARG A 78 6.89 8.65 18.92
CA ARG A 78 7.23 7.26 19.22
C ARG A 78 6.95 6.93 20.68
N ALA A 79 7.39 7.76 21.63
CA ALA A 79 7.24 7.50 23.07
C ALA A 79 5.78 7.29 23.53
N VAL A 80 4.81 7.91 22.84
CA VAL A 80 3.38 7.82 23.15
C VAL A 80 2.61 6.93 22.16
N TYR A 81 3.30 6.24 21.25
CA TYR A 81 2.66 5.42 20.23
C TYR A 81 1.96 4.19 20.84
N PRO A 82 0.75 3.81 20.39
CA PRO A 82 0.00 2.72 21.02
C PRO A 82 0.73 1.36 21.01
N ASP A 83 1.38 1.00 19.91
CA ASP A 83 2.12 -0.27 19.80
C ASP A 83 3.40 -0.23 20.64
N LYS A 84 3.50 -1.15 21.61
CA LYS A 84 4.67 -1.29 22.49
C LYS A 84 5.94 -1.66 21.71
N ARG A 85 5.83 -2.42 20.62
CA ARG A 85 6.99 -2.80 19.78
C ARG A 85 7.64 -1.57 19.16
N VAL A 86 6.83 -0.68 18.58
CA VAL A 86 7.30 0.60 18.04
C VAL A 86 7.91 1.48 19.13
N ARG A 87 7.37 1.47 20.36
CA ARG A 87 7.94 2.23 21.48
C ARG A 87 9.29 1.71 21.94
N SER A 88 9.43 0.39 22.06
CA SER A 88 10.52 -0.24 22.79
C SER A 88 11.65 -0.77 21.91
N ASP A 89 11.38 -1.13 20.66
CA ASP A 89 12.39 -1.64 19.73
C ASP A 89 12.91 -0.50 18.83
N PRO A 90 14.20 -0.10 18.95
CA PRO A 90 14.80 0.89 18.07
C PRO A 90 14.85 0.47 16.59
N LYS A 91 14.81 -0.84 16.30
CA LYS A 91 14.84 -1.38 14.93
C LYS A 91 13.48 -1.30 14.25
N GLU A 92 12.41 -1.28 15.02
CA GLU A 92 11.06 -1.13 14.48
C GLU A 92 10.90 0.29 13.92
N PRO A 93 10.60 0.46 12.61
CA PRO A 93 10.39 1.79 12.06
C PRO A 93 9.14 2.44 12.67
N PHE A 94 9.21 3.74 12.93
CA PHE A 94 8.04 4.47 13.37
C PHE A 94 7.11 4.66 12.16
N PRO A 95 5.85 4.20 12.21
CA PRO A 95 4.92 4.26 11.08
C PRO A 95 4.35 5.68 10.96
N ILE A 96 5.21 6.61 10.51
CA ILE A 96 4.93 8.06 10.46
C ILE A 96 3.72 8.38 9.60
N PHE A 97 3.51 7.68 8.48
CA PHE A 97 2.38 7.93 7.61
C PHE A 97 1.08 7.50 8.30
N VAL A 98 1.07 6.30 8.89
CA VAL A 98 -0.10 5.79 9.61
C VAL A 98 -0.41 6.66 10.83
N ASP A 99 0.60 7.08 11.59
CA ASP A 99 0.41 7.94 12.76
C ASP A 99 -0.15 9.31 12.35
N LEU A 100 0.40 9.91 11.29
CA LEU A 100 -0.12 11.16 10.73
C LEU A 100 -1.58 11.00 10.29
N TYR A 101 -1.89 9.98 9.51
CA TYR A 101 -3.24 9.73 8.99
C TYR A 101 -4.27 9.54 10.12
N ARG A 102 -3.92 8.79 11.16
CA ARG A 102 -4.79 8.56 12.33
C ARG A 102 -5.02 9.79 13.20
N ASN A 103 -4.10 10.75 13.16
CA ASN A 103 -4.17 11.98 13.96
C ASN A 103 -4.51 13.21 13.09
N ALA A 104 -4.97 13.03 11.86
CA ALA A 104 -5.35 14.12 10.96
C ALA A 104 -6.47 15.01 11.51
N ASP A 105 -7.39 14.45 12.30
CA ASP A 105 -8.49 15.17 12.94
C ASP A 105 -8.09 15.87 14.25
N ARG A 106 -6.79 15.83 14.61
CA ARG A 106 -6.23 16.42 15.82
C ARG A 106 -5.14 17.43 15.46
N PRO A 107 -5.51 18.68 15.13
CA PRO A 107 -4.56 19.70 14.69
C PRO A 107 -3.37 19.87 15.62
N GLU A 108 -3.57 19.77 16.93
CA GLU A 108 -2.53 19.90 17.96
C GLU A 108 -1.41 18.86 17.84
N VAL A 109 -1.65 17.75 17.12
CA VAL A 109 -0.65 16.73 16.87
C VAL A 109 0.26 17.19 15.73
N TYR A 110 -0.18 17.15 14.47
CA TYR A 110 0.71 17.32 13.32
C TYR A 110 0.68 18.70 12.65
N PHE A 111 -0.34 19.53 12.89
CA PHE A 111 -0.51 20.78 12.14
C PHE A 111 0.68 21.71 12.35
N GLY A 112 1.33 22.09 11.25
CA GLY A 112 2.52 22.94 11.27
C GLY A 112 3.74 22.28 11.92
N LYS A 113 3.78 20.94 12.04
CA LYS A 113 4.95 20.20 12.55
C LYS A 113 5.78 19.64 11.40
N LEU A 114 7.09 19.66 11.58
CA LEU A 114 8.03 19.03 10.67
C LEU A 114 7.95 17.50 10.78
N VAL A 115 7.88 16.85 9.63
CA VAL A 115 7.90 15.40 9.48
C VAL A 115 8.92 15.01 8.42
N THR A 116 9.55 13.85 8.59
CA THR A 116 10.41 13.24 7.57
C THR A 116 9.73 11.99 7.03
N LEU A 117 9.52 11.95 5.71
CA LEU A 117 8.98 10.79 4.99
C LEU A 117 10.05 10.22 4.08
N SER A 118 10.04 8.91 3.86
CA SER A 118 10.95 8.23 2.94
C SER A 118 10.23 7.10 2.22
N GLY A 119 10.53 6.93 0.94
CA GLY A 119 9.87 5.95 0.12
C GLY A 119 10.16 6.13 -1.37
N HIS A 120 9.14 5.89 -2.18
CA HIS A 120 9.23 5.98 -3.64
C HIS A 120 8.22 6.98 -4.20
N VAL A 121 8.58 7.64 -5.29
CA VAL A 121 7.77 8.64 -5.97
C VAL A 121 7.15 8.03 -7.23
N ARG A 122 5.83 8.23 -7.41
CA ARG A 122 5.07 7.76 -8.59
C ARG A 122 4.49 8.88 -9.46
N LEU A 123 4.61 10.12 -9.00
CA LEU A 123 4.30 11.33 -9.75
C LEU A 123 5.34 12.36 -9.35
N LEU A 124 5.97 13.00 -10.33
CA LEU A 124 6.83 14.16 -10.13
C LEU A 124 6.60 15.11 -11.29
N ARG A 125 6.13 16.33 -11.00
CA ARG A 125 5.90 17.36 -12.02
C ARG A 125 6.34 18.73 -11.52
N GLU A 126 6.75 19.53 -12.47
CA GLU A 126 7.01 20.95 -12.30
C GLU A 126 5.70 21.72 -12.53
N ILE A 127 5.38 22.66 -11.66
CA ILE A 127 4.19 23.50 -11.73
C ILE A 127 4.58 24.97 -11.51
N PRO A 128 4.00 25.92 -12.26
CA PRO A 128 4.22 27.34 -12.00
C PRO A 128 3.59 27.73 -10.65
N ALA A 129 4.36 28.39 -9.80
CA ALA A 129 3.83 29.09 -8.65
C ALA A 129 3.18 30.38 -9.17
N GLY A 130 1.85 30.47 -9.09
CA GLY A 130 1.14 31.73 -9.39
C GLY A 130 1.66 32.90 -8.53
N GLN A 131 1.06 34.08 -8.70
CA GLN A 131 1.48 35.27 -7.94
C GLN A 131 1.52 35.01 -6.42
N ASN A 132 2.60 35.42 -5.77
CA ASN A 132 2.82 35.28 -4.33
C ASN A 132 3.84 36.34 -3.85
N PRO A 133 3.80 36.73 -2.56
CA PRO A 133 4.62 37.81 -2.03
C PRO A 133 6.12 37.45 -1.87
N TYR A 134 6.51 36.18 -2.04
CA TYR A 134 7.87 35.71 -1.80
C TYR A 134 8.67 35.43 -3.08
N GLY A 135 8.11 35.77 -4.26
CA GLY A 135 8.77 35.60 -5.54
C GLY A 135 9.07 34.15 -5.91
N ILE A 136 8.35 33.17 -5.32
CA ILE A 136 8.45 31.76 -5.71
C ILE A 136 7.84 31.65 -7.11
N GLN A 137 8.58 31.15 -8.10
CA GLN A 137 8.11 31.07 -9.49
C GLN A 137 7.77 29.65 -9.92
N THR A 138 8.48 28.67 -9.37
CA THR A 138 8.35 27.26 -9.72
C THR A 138 8.19 26.44 -8.46
N LEU A 139 7.29 25.48 -8.51
CA LEU A 139 7.11 24.45 -7.51
C LEU A 139 7.20 23.08 -8.17
N TYR A 140 7.43 22.07 -7.35
CA TYR A 140 7.41 20.68 -7.76
C TYR A 140 6.43 19.93 -6.88
N GLU A 141 5.51 19.22 -7.53
CA GLU A 141 4.60 18.30 -6.87
C GLU A 141 5.13 16.88 -7.04
N ALA A 142 5.25 16.16 -5.93
CA ALA A 142 5.61 14.76 -5.90
C ALA A 142 4.62 13.94 -5.08
N TRP A 143 4.22 12.78 -5.59
CA TRP A 143 3.40 11.83 -4.82
C TRP A 143 4.30 10.70 -4.31
N LEU A 144 4.57 10.75 -3.00
CA LEU A 144 5.49 9.88 -2.30
C LEU A 144 4.73 8.78 -1.55
N TYR A 145 5.16 7.55 -1.72
CA TYR A 145 4.57 6.36 -1.09
C TYR A 145 5.58 5.79 -0.10
N THR A 146 5.24 5.82 1.18
CA THR A 146 6.08 5.25 2.24
C THR A 146 5.79 3.75 2.37
N PRO A 147 6.71 2.96 2.97
CA PRO A 147 6.47 1.53 3.19
C PRO A 147 5.16 1.22 3.95
N ASP A 148 4.72 2.13 4.83
CA ASP A 148 3.52 2.01 5.65
C ASP A 148 2.27 2.67 5.04
N SER A 149 2.35 3.28 3.84
CA SER A 149 1.20 4.00 3.24
C SER A 149 0.29 3.16 2.34
N GLN A 150 0.67 1.91 2.06
CA GLN A 150 -0.02 1.02 1.12
C GLN A 150 -0.20 1.68 -0.26
N SER A 151 -1.44 1.92 -0.69
CA SER A 151 -1.77 2.59 -1.96
C SER A 151 -2.06 4.08 -1.83
N ASN A 152 -1.84 4.66 -0.64
CA ASN A 152 -2.10 6.08 -0.39
C ASN A 152 -0.80 6.89 -0.48
N PRO A 153 -0.79 8.01 -1.22
CA PRO A 153 0.38 8.88 -1.28
C PRO A 153 0.38 9.89 -0.12
N ALA A 154 1.56 10.40 0.19
CA ALA A 154 1.73 11.76 0.68
C ALA A 154 1.97 12.67 -0.54
N CYS A 155 1.21 13.77 -0.63
CA CYS A 155 1.43 14.81 -1.61
C CYS A 155 2.48 15.77 -1.06
N ILE A 156 3.59 15.90 -1.77
CA ILE A 156 4.69 16.77 -1.40
C ILE A 156 4.69 17.93 -2.38
N VAL A 157 4.66 19.16 -1.88
CA VAL A 157 4.98 20.33 -2.69
C VAL A 157 6.27 20.96 -2.18
N CYS A 158 7.21 21.18 -3.09
CA CYS A 158 8.52 21.73 -2.75
C CYS A 158 9.01 22.74 -3.76
N THR A 159 10.01 23.53 -3.37
CA THR A 159 10.58 24.61 -4.19
C THR A 159 11.79 24.17 -4.99
N GLU A 160 12.42 23.05 -4.62
CA GLU A 160 13.63 22.53 -5.23
C GLU A 160 13.55 21.00 -5.41
N VAL A 161 14.02 20.49 -6.54
CA VAL A 161 14.22 19.07 -6.79
C VAL A 161 15.62 18.88 -7.38
N PRO A 162 16.39 17.84 -6.97
CA PRO A 162 17.69 17.58 -7.57
C PRO A 162 17.58 17.41 -9.09
N ALA A 163 18.38 18.13 -9.87
CA ALA A 163 18.27 18.12 -11.34
C ALA A 163 18.36 16.69 -11.94
N GLY A 164 19.20 15.83 -11.36
CA GLY A 164 19.30 14.42 -11.73
C GLY A 164 18.02 13.62 -11.49
N MET A 165 17.26 13.94 -10.44
CA MET A 165 16.02 13.25 -10.07
C MET A 165 14.93 13.50 -11.10
N LEU A 166 14.72 14.75 -11.52
CA LEU A 166 13.67 15.09 -12.49
C LEU A 166 13.95 14.44 -13.86
N LYS A 167 15.21 14.44 -14.29
CA LYS A 167 15.66 13.73 -15.50
C LYS A 167 15.42 12.22 -15.38
N ALA A 168 15.84 11.61 -14.27
CA ALA A 168 15.65 10.18 -14.03
C ALA A 168 14.17 9.77 -14.01
N PHE A 169 13.29 10.58 -13.40
CA PHE A 169 11.85 10.33 -13.36
C PHE A 169 11.24 10.33 -14.77
N ARG A 170 11.59 11.32 -15.60
CA ARG A 170 11.12 11.43 -16.99
C ARG A 170 11.61 10.28 -17.88
N GLN A 171 12.79 9.74 -17.59
CA GLN A 171 13.37 8.61 -18.32
C GLN A 171 12.92 7.23 -17.81
N SER A 172 12.34 7.17 -16.60
CA SER A 172 11.83 5.93 -16.02
C SER A 172 10.60 5.44 -16.78
N ARG A 173 10.69 4.24 -17.37
CA ARG A 173 9.55 3.59 -18.05
C ARG A 173 8.34 3.36 -17.15
N SER A 174 8.57 3.11 -15.85
CA SER A 174 7.51 2.87 -14.87
C SER A 174 7.04 4.13 -14.15
N HIS A 175 7.59 5.31 -14.48
CA HIS A 175 7.40 6.55 -13.72
C HIS A 175 7.53 6.35 -12.20
N LEU A 176 8.56 5.60 -11.78
CA LEU A 176 8.81 5.25 -10.39
C LEU A 176 10.25 5.58 -10.04
N LEU A 177 10.46 6.30 -8.93
CA LEU A 177 11.78 6.54 -8.35
C LEU A 177 11.82 6.12 -6.88
N ASP A 178 12.68 5.17 -6.57
CA ASP A 178 12.99 4.74 -5.20
C ASP A 178 14.03 5.66 -4.53
N GLY A 179 14.13 5.54 -3.20
CA GLY A 179 15.19 6.20 -2.42
C GLY A 179 14.98 7.70 -2.26
N VAL A 180 13.71 8.14 -2.24
CA VAL A 180 13.36 9.55 -2.05
C VAL A 180 13.04 9.81 -0.59
N THR A 181 13.62 10.86 -0.03
CA THR A 181 13.37 11.35 1.32
C THR A 181 12.97 12.82 1.25
N VAL A 182 12.06 13.23 2.13
CA VAL A 182 11.68 14.64 2.28
C VAL A 182 11.48 14.97 3.74
N THR A 183 11.92 16.16 4.14
CA THR A 183 11.55 16.79 5.40
C THR A 183 10.80 18.08 5.10
N GLY A 184 9.63 18.24 5.70
CA GLY A 184 8.76 19.39 5.49
C GLY A 184 7.65 19.47 6.52
N TYR A 185 6.89 20.54 6.48
CA TYR A 185 5.77 20.78 7.40
C TYR A 185 4.54 20.03 6.91
N PHE A 186 3.89 19.30 7.81
CA PHE A 186 2.54 18.85 7.56
C PHE A 186 1.59 20.06 7.55
N PHE A 187 0.99 20.30 6.39
CA PHE A 187 0.09 21.42 6.17
C PHE A 187 -1.35 21.03 6.45
N LYS A 188 -1.85 19.98 5.80
CA LYS A 188 -3.22 19.46 5.98
C LYS A 188 -3.41 18.09 5.33
N MET A 189 -4.60 17.52 5.44
CA MET A 189 -5.03 16.38 4.61
C MET A 189 -5.76 16.89 3.37
N MET A 190 -5.10 16.84 2.22
CA MET A 190 -5.70 17.24 0.95
C MET A 190 -6.68 16.17 0.46
N VAL A 191 -7.91 16.57 0.16
CA VAL A 191 -8.86 15.74 -0.59
C VAL A 191 -8.50 15.80 -2.07
N TYR A 192 -8.32 14.64 -2.70
CA TYR A 192 -8.07 14.52 -4.14
C TYR A 192 -8.99 13.47 -4.76
N ARG A 193 -9.25 13.63 -6.07
CA ARG A 193 -10.02 12.65 -6.84
C ARG A 193 -9.09 11.53 -7.30
N ALA A 194 -9.27 10.33 -6.77
CA ALA A 194 -8.71 9.11 -7.36
C ALA A 194 -9.66 8.57 -8.45
N GLN A 195 -9.25 7.50 -9.12
CA GLN A 195 -10.05 6.89 -10.19
C GLN A 195 -11.36 6.27 -9.68
N ASP A 196 -11.35 5.78 -8.44
CA ASP A 196 -12.45 5.06 -7.81
C ASP A 196 -13.31 5.95 -6.90
N ALA A 197 -12.66 6.67 -5.98
CA ALA A 197 -13.33 7.50 -4.98
C ALA A 197 -12.47 8.70 -4.58
N PRO A 198 -13.07 9.75 -3.98
CA PRO A 198 -12.30 10.77 -3.27
C PRO A 198 -11.44 10.13 -2.18
N ARG A 199 -10.16 10.52 -2.12
CA ARG A 199 -9.20 10.05 -1.11
C ARG A 199 -8.52 11.23 -0.45
N PHE A 200 -7.83 10.95 0.66
CA PHE A 200 -7.08 11.94 1.41
C PHE A 200 -5.58 11.63 1.32
N ALA A 201 -4.79 12.67 1.08
CA ALA A 201 -3.33 12.58 1.12
C ALA A 201 -2.79 13.63 2.11
N PRO A 202 -1.83 13.26 2.99
CA PRO A 202 -1.05 14.25 3.71
C PRO A 202 -0.39 15.22 2.73
N LEU A 203 -0.64 16.52 2.87
CA LEU A 203 0.06 17.56 2.12
C LEU A 203 1.24 18.05 2.95
N ILE A 204 2.45 17.79 2.46
CA ILE A 204 3.70 18.21 3.07
C ILE A 204 4.31 19.32 2.23
N LEU A 205 4.62 20.45 2.87
CA LEU A 205 5.30 21.58 2.24
C LEU A 205 6.77 21.57 2.66
N ALA A 206 7.66 21.52 1.68
CA ALA A 206 9.09 21.32 1.91
C ALA A 206 9.93 22.26 1.06
N ARG A 207 11.21 22.41 1.43
CA ARG A 207 12.17 23.08 0.57
C ARG A 207 12.53 22.20 -0.62
N ARG A 208 13.05 21.00 -0.32
CA ARG A 208 13.65 20.10 -1.32
C ARG A 208 13.34 18.63 -1.07
N LEU A 209 13.31 17.87 -2.15
CA LEU A 209 13.46 16.41 -2.11
C LEU A 209 14.94 16.02 -2.04
N GLU A 210 15.24 14.96 -1.30
CA GLU A 210 16.53 14.28 -1.35
C GLU A 210 16.36 12.95 -2.10
N TRP A 211 17.23 12.67 -3.06
CA TRP A 211 17.18 11.44 -3.84
C TRP A 211 18.51 10.69 -3.75
N HIS A 212 18.43 9.50 -3.19
CA HIS A 212 19.55 8.57 -3.06
C HIS A 212 19.20 7.34 -3.89
N PRO A 213 19.63 7.26 -5.17
CA PRO A 213 19.28 6.15 -6.03
C PRO A 213 19.71 4.83 -5.36
N PRO A 214 18.82 3.82 -5.29
CA PRO A 214 19.20 2.54 -4.73
C PRO A 214 20.38 1.98 -5.53
N ALA A 215 21.34 1.38 -4.82
CA ALA A 215 22.44 0.68 -5.48
C ALA A 215 21.85 -0.31 -6.49
N PRO A 216 22.45 -0.44 -7.70
CA PRO A 216 21.93 -1.34 -8.71
C PRO A 216 21.78 -2.73 -8.10
N ARG A 217 20.54 -3.20 -8.02
CA ARG A 217 20.23 -4.53 -7.50
C ARG A 217 20.97 -5.50 -8.42
N LYS A 218 22.06 -6.12 -7.94
CA LYS A 218 22.68 -7.25 -8.63
C LYS A 218 21.59 -8.29 -8.79
N GLN A 219 20.97 -8.36 -9.96
CA GLN A 219 20.06 -9.43 -10.28
C GLN A 219 20.89 -10.70 -10.13
N ARG A 220 20.64 -11.45 -9.06
CA ARG A 220 21.00 -12.87 -9.06
C ARG A 220 20.13 -13.50 -10.12
N ALA A 221 20.58 -13.42 -11.37
CA ALA A 221 20.08 -14.28 -12.42
C ALA A 221 20.39 -15.69 -11.94
N PHE A 222 19.36 -16.38 -11.45
CA PHE A 222 19.45 -17.81 -11.27
C PHE A 222 19.51 -18.37 -12.69
N ALA A 223 20.73 -18.51 -13.21
CA ALA A 223 20.97 -19.17 -14.48
C ALA A 223 20.74 -20.67 -14.24
N ILE A 224 19.47 -21.07 -14.19
CA ILE A 224 19.13 -22.49 -14.23
C ILE A 224 19.57 -22.96 -15.61
N SER A 225 20.65 -23.73 -15.64
CA SER A 225 21.20 -24.28 -16.88
C SER A 225 20.09 -25.01 -17.65
N SER A 226 19.92 -24.71 -18.94
CA SER A 226 18.96 -25.39 -19.81
C SER A 226 19.13 -26.92 -19.78
N TRP A 227 20.35 -27.40 -19.50
CA TRP A 227 20.65 -28.82 -19.31
C TRP A 227 20.03 -29.42 -18.05
N LEU A 228 19.92 -28.66 -16.96
CA LEU A 228 19.25 -29.13 -15.74
C LEU A 228 17.74 -29.25 -15.95
N VAL A 229 17.15 -28.31 -16.67
CA VAL A 229 15.72 -28.38 -17.05
C VAL A 229 15.48 -29.61 -17.95
N LEU A 230 16.34 -29.82 -18.95
CA LEU A 230 16.25 -30.99 -19.83
C LEU A 230 16.41 -32.31 -19.06
N ALA A 231 17.38 -32.38 -18.14
CA ALA A 231 17.59 -33.57 -17.31
C ALA A 231 16.36 -33.90 -16.46
N VAL A 232 15.72 -32.90 -15.84
CA VAL A 232 14.49 -33.10 -15.07
C VAL A 232 13.36 -33.60 -15.96
N VAL A 233 13.17 -33.00 -17.15
CA VAL A 233 12.13 -33.43 -18.10
C VAL A 233 12.35 -34.88 -18.56
N VAL A 234 13.59 -35.27 -18.85
CA VAL A 234 13.95 -36.64 -19.25
C VAL A 234 13.69 -37.63 -18.12
N VAL A 235 14.05 -37.29 -16.88
CA VAL A 235 13.80 -38.16 -15.72
C VAL A 235 12.31 -38.34 -15.47
N VAL A 236 11.53 -37.26 -15.47
CA VAL A 236 10.08 -37.32 -15.28
C VAL A 236 9.41 -38.10 -16.41
N GLY A 237 9.77 -37.82 -17.67
CA GLY A 237 9.27 -38.55 -18.83
C GLY A 237 9.61 -40.05 -18.76
N GLY A 238 10.84 -40.39 -18.38
CA GLY A 238 11.28 -41.78 -18.21
C GLY A 238 10.51 -42.52 -17.12
N LEU A 239 10.22 -41.87 -15.99
CA LEU A 239 9.41 -42.45 -14.91
C LEU A 239 7.96 -42.71 -15.35
N ILE A 240 7.36 -41.80 -16.12
CA ILE A 240 6.02 -41.98 -16.66
C ILE A 240 5.98 -43.18 -17.62
N VAL A 241 6.94 -43.26 -18.55
CA VAL A 241 7.03 -44.38 -19.50
C VAL A 241 7.24 -45.71 -18.77
N ALA A 242 8.14 -45.74 -17.78
CA ALA A 242 8.38 -46.93 -16.97
C ALA A 242 7.11 -47.39 -16.23
N GLY A 243 6.35 -46.45 -15.66
CA GLY A 243 5.07 -46.72 -15.00
C GLY A 243 4.04 -47.34 -15.95
N LEU A 244 3.91 -46.81 -17.17
CA LEU A 244 3.00 -47.34 -18.19
C LEU A 244 3.39 -48.75 -18.65
N VAL A 245 4.68 -49.02 -18.87
CA VAL A 245 5.16 -50.35 -19.27
C VAL A 245 4.93 -51.39 -18.16
N ILE A 246 5.15 -51.02 -16.90
CA ILE A 246 4.89 -51.90 -15.76
C ILE A 246 3.39 -52.19 -15.63
N SER A 247 2.54 -51.19 -15.87
CA SER A 247 1.09 -51.32 -15.84
C SER A 247 0.56 -52.25 -16.94
N ASP A 248 1.05 -52.11 -18.17
CA ASP A 248 0.64 -52.95 -19.32
C ASP A 248 1.08 -54.41 -19.12
N ARG A 249 2.29 -54.65 -18.60
CA ARG A 249 2.76 -55.99 -18.25
C ARG A 249 1.90 -56.66 -17.17
N ARG A 250 1.37 -55.89 -16.21
CA ARG A 250 0.43 -56.40 -15.19
C ARG A 250 -0.94 -56.71 -15.78
N HIS A 251 -1.43 -55.92 -16.74
CA HIS A 251 -2.72 -56.16 -17.39
C HIS A 251 -2.68 -57.34 -18.36
N ARG A 252 -1.57 -57.56 -19.09
CA ARG A 252 -1.42 -58.74 -19.97
C ARG A 252 -1.35 -60.07 -19.21
N ARG A 253 -0.89 -60.10 -17.95
CA ARG A 253 -0.91 -61.31 -17.11
C ARG A 253 -2.29 -61.67 -16.53
N ARG A 254 -3.30 -60.80 -16.68
CA ARG A 254 -4.68 -61.06 -16.21
C ARG A 254 -5.68 -61.33 -17.34
N ARG A 255 -5.23 -61.47 -18.59
CA ARG A 255 -6.05 -61.91 -19.74
C ARG A 255 -5.63 -63.30 -20.23
N THR A 256 -5.75 -64.29 -19.36
CA THR A 256 -6.11 -65.66 -19.78
C THR A 256 -7.51 -65.88 -19.25
N TRP A 257 -8.49 -65.76 -20.15
CA TRP A 257 -9.88 -66.09 -19.88
C TRP A 257 -9.97 -67.62 -19.67
N PRO A 258 -10.54 -68.14 -18.56
CA PRO A 258 -10.74 -69.58 -18.41
C PRO A 258 -11.83 -70.04 -19.39
N ALA A 259 -11.54 -71.09 -20.16
CA ALA A 259 -12.47 -71.75 -21.08
C ALA A 259 -13.48 -72.66 -20.35
N GLU A 260 -14.01 -72.23 -19.20
CA GLU A 260 -14.67 -73.13 -18.24
C GLU A 260 -15.97 -72.54 -17.66
N VAL A 261 -16.66 -71.67 -18.39
CA VAL A 261 -17.96 -71.08 -17.95
C VAL A 261 -19.10 -71.41 -18.92
N GLU A 262 -18.94 -72.44 -19.77
CA GLU A 262 -19.97 -72.87 -20.72
C GLU A 262 -20.69 -74.18 -20.31
N GLU A 263 -20.28 -74.82 -19.21
CA GLU A 263 -20.82 -76.12 -18.76
C GLU A 263 -21.76 -76.07 -17.54
N LEU A 264 -22.10 -74.89 -17.01
CA LEU A 264 -22.89 -74.76 -15.77
C LEU A 264 -24.32 -74.21 -15.95
N TRP A 265 -24.81 -74.10 -17.19
CA TRP A 265 -26.14 -73.51 -17.47
C TRP A 265 -26.95 -74.20 -18.60
N LEU A 266 -26.66 -75.48 -18.89
CA LEU A 266 -27.45 -76.30 -19.80
C LEU A 266 -27.63 -77.71 -19.21
N GLY A 267 -28.81 -78.01 -18.66
CA GLY A 267 -29.28 -79.40 -18.49
C GLY A 267 -30.10 -79.68 -17.23
N ASP A 268 -31.36 -80.10 -17.45
CA ASP A 268 -32.34 -80.73 -16.53
C ASP A 268 -33.09 -79.78 -15.57
N GLU A 269 -34.27 -79.24 -15.90
CA GLU A 269 -35.58 -79.85 -16.25
C GLU A 269 -36.12 -80.87 -15.24
N GLY A 270 -37.28 -80.55 -14.64
CA GLY A 270 -38.18 -81.54 -14.02
C GLY A 270 -38.97 -81.08 -12.79
N THR A 271 -40.13 -80.43 -13.02
CA THR A 271 -41.46 -80.61 -12.37
C THR A 271 -41.57 -80.80 -10.84
N ASP A 272 -42.46 -80.17 -10.07
CA ASP A 272 -43.88 -79.93 -10.35
C ASP A 272 -44.55 -79.04 -9.27
N THR A 273 -45.51 -78.19 -9.71
CA THR A 273 -46.75 -77.65 -9.05
C THR A 273 -46.72 -77.03 -7.64
N LEU A 274 -47.58 -76.09 -7.23
CA LEU A 274 -48.53 -75.10 -7.75
C LEU A 274 -49.09 -74.46 -6.46
N GLU A 275 -49.06 -73.13 -6.29
CA GLU A 275 -50.17 -72.44 -5.65
C GLU A 275 -50.18 -70.95 -6.00
N THR A 276 -51.37 -70.49 -6.35
CA THR A 276 -51.73 -69.24 -7.00
C THR A 276 -52.37 -68.29 -6.00
N ASP A 277 -52.04 -67.00 -6.08
CA ASP A 277 -53.02 -65.89 -6.15
C ASP A 277 -52.23 -64.60 -6.43
N GLY A 278 -52.48 -63.84 -7.51
CA GLY A 278 -53.51 -62.80 -7.54
C GLY A 278 -52.95 -61.53 -6.86
N THR A 279 -52.87 -60.33 -7.43
CA THR A 279 -53.60 -59.68 -8.52
C THR A 279 -52.89 -58.33 -8.81
N SER A 280 -53.07 -57.81 -10.03
CA SER A 280 -53.07 -56.38 -10.43
C SER A 280 -51.76 -55.57 -10.47
N GLY A 281 -51.27 -55.32 -11.69
CA GLY A 281 -50.72 -54.00 -12.08
C GLY A 281 -51.86 -53.00 -12.39
N PRO A 282 -51.68 -51.97 -13.24
CA PRO A 282 -50.44 -51.44 -13.81
C PRO A 282 -50.40 -49.87 -13.89
N ASN A 283 -49.42 -49.36 -14.64
CA ASN A 283 -49.39 -48.10 -15.41
C ASN A 283 -48.95 -46.76 -14.76
N GLU A 284 -47.73 -46.35 -15.08
CA GLU A 284 -47.43 -45.41 -16.19
C GLU A 284 -48.41 -44.25 -16.46
N VAL A 285 -47.99 -43.00 -16.16
CA VAL A 285 -48.28 -41.71 -16.85
C VAL A 285 -47.20 -40.71 -16.35
N SER A 286 -46.20 -40.29 -17.14
CA SER A 286 -46.15 -39.18 -18.12
C SER A 286 -46.48 -37.76 -17.58
N SER A 287 -45.70 -36.80 -18.12
CA SER A 287 -46.01 -35.37 -18.31
C SER A 287 -45.78 -34.42 -17.12
N GLN A 288 -44.84 -33.48 -17.18
CA GLN A 288 -44.68 -32.26 -18.02
C GLN A 288 -45.18 -31.00 -17.29
N ASP A 289 -44.35 -29.96 -17.41
CA ASP A 289 -44.63 -28.53 -17.37
C ASP A 289 -45.06 -27.84 -16.06
N GLY A 290 -44.40 -26.71 -15.79
CA GLY A 290 -44.72 -25.83 -14.67
C GLY A 290 -43.77 -24.64 -14.53
N GLN A 291 -43.85 -23.72 -15.50
CA GLN A 291 -43.20 -22.41 -15.60
C GLN A 291 -43.45 -21.46 -14.40
N SER A 292 -42.49 -20.55 -14.22
CA SER A 292 -42.65 -19.11 -13.88
C SER A 292 -42.95 -18.69 -12.44
N LYS A 293 -41.95 -18.07 -11.80
CA LYS A 293 -41.94 -16.63 -11.44
C LYS A 293 -40.55 -16.17 -11.02
#